data_AF-A0A497RSD4-F1
#
_entry.id   AF-A0A497RSD4-F1
#
_cell.length_a   1.000
_cell.length_b   1.000
_cell.length_c   1.000
_cell.angle_alpha   90.00
_cell.angle_beta   90.00
_cell.angle_gamma   90.00
#
_symmetry.space_group_name_H-M   'P 1'
#
loop_
_entity.id
_entity.type
_entity.pdbx_description
1 polymer ?
#
loop_
_entity_poly.entity_id
_entity_poly.type
_entity_poly.pdbx_seq_one_letter_code
_entity_poly.pdbx_strand_id
1 'polypeptide(L)'
;LGVSRQAVYKWVNRLEDARMKGDFLLSVLNAKPPGRPPVKAMRVVSFLRRLERVPPASLGYESAVWTTPALLDLLRKNNINVSASTLRRCLQTTDFKLLLHRQRR
;
A
#
# COMPACT_ATOMS: atom_id res chain seq x y z
N LEU A 1 -19.93 26.93 23.33
CA LEU A 1 -19.12 26.07 22.43
C LEU A 1 -17.88 25.66 23.20
N GLY A 2 -17.88 24.52 23.90
CA GLY A 2 -16.81 24.08 24.83
C GLY A 2 -15.46 23.75 24.18
N VAL A 3 -14.92 24.70 23.41
CA VAL A 3 -13.69 24.60 22.64
C VAL A 3 -12.86 25.85 22.86
N SER A 4 -11.53 25.68 22.90
CA SER A 4 -10.61 26.76 23.19
C SER A 4 -10.59 27.80 22.07
N ARG A 5 -10.29 29.06 22.42
CA ARG A 5 -10.14 30.15 21.44
C ARG A 5 -9.12 29.83 20.35
N GLN A 6 -8.05 29.10 20.68
CA GLN A 6 -7.06 28.61 19.72
C GLN A 6 -7.64 27.60 18.72
N ALA A 7 -8.55 26.73 19.16
CA ALA A 7 -9.22 25.79 18.25
C ALA A 7 -10.08 26.55 17.23
N VAL A 8 -10.81 27.57 17.69
CA VAL A 8 -11.62 28.43 16.83
C VAL A 8 -10.75 29.14 15.78
N TYR A 9 -9.65 29.77 16.19
CA TYR A 9 -8.73 30.41 15.23
C TYR A 9 -8.11 29.42 14.23
N LYS A 10 -7.72 28.23 14.69
CA LYS A 10 -7.20 27.18 13.79
C LYS A 10 -8.24 26.73 12.76
N TRP A 11 -9.52 26.69 13.12
CA TRP A 11 -10.58 26.35 12.18
C TRP A 11 -10.83 27.48 11.17
N VAL A 12 -10.86 28.73 11.63
CA VAL A 12 -11.02 29.91 10.76
C VAL A 12 -9.88 30.00 9.75
N ASN A 13 -8.62 29.94 10.21
CA ASN A 13 -7.46 30.02 9.32
C ASN A 13 -7.46 28.89 8.28
N ARG A 14 -7.78 27.66 8.70
CA ARG A 14 -7.90 26.52 7.77
C ARG A 14 -9.01 26.72 6.74
N LEU A 15 -10.12 27.37 7.12
CA LEU A 15 -11.23 27.65 6.22
C LEU A 15 -10.89 28.75 5.20
N GLU A 16 -10.12 29.75 5.61
CA GLU A 16 -9.65 30.84 4.73
C GLU A 16 -8.61 30.33 3.73
N ASP A 17 -7.58 29.61 4.19
CA ASP A 17 -6.57 28.95 3.34
C ASP A 17 -7.21 28.01 2.31
N ALA A 18 -8.29 27.37 2.72
CA ALA A 18 -9.09 26.45 1.93
C ALA A 18 -9.92 27.13 0.84
N ARG A 19 -10.57 28.26 1.16
CA ARG A 19 -11.36 29.06 0.21
C ARG A 19 -10.49 29.58 -0.93
N MET A 20 -9.25 29.96 -0.63
CA MET A 20 -8.27 30.40 -1.64
C MET A 20 -7.86 29.29 -2.63
N LYS A 21 -8.04 28.01 -2.27
CA LYS A 21 -7.65 26.85 -3.10
C LYS A 21 -8.80 26.25 -3.91
N GLY A 22 -9.96 26.90 -3.95
CA GLY A 22 -11.04 26.65 -4.91
C GLY A 22 -11.88 25.39 -4.74
N ASP A 23 -11.44 24.36 -4.01
CA ASP A 23 -12.15 23.06 -4.00
C ASP A 23 -12.07 22.27 -2.67
N PHE A 24 -12.09 23.00 -1.54
CA PHE A 24 -11.77 22.40 -0.24
C PHE A 24 -12.96 21.74 0.49
N LEU A 25 -14.19 22.24 0.36
CA LEU A 25 -15.31 21.65 1.13
C LEU A 25 -15.56 20.20 0.72
N LEU A 26 -15.49 19.90 -0.58
CA LEU A 26 -15.56 18.53 -1.08
C LEU A 26 -14.34 17.71 -0.66
N SER A 27 -13.13 18.28 -0.72
CA SER A 27 -11.92 17.54 -0.33
C SER A 27 -11.80 17.30 1.17
N VAL A 28 -12.31 18.16 2.05
CA VAL A 28 -12.31 17.93 3.51
C VAL A 28 -13.42 17.00 3.96
N LEU A 29 -14.60 17.08 3.36
CA LEU A 29 -15.68 16.15 3.67
C LEU A 29 -15.37 14.74 3.15
N ASN A 30 -14.62 14.62 2.05
CA ASN A 30 -14.28 13.33 1.43
C ASN A 30 -12.84 12.86 1.67
N ALA A 31 -11.95 13.67 2.26
CA ALA A 31 -10.60 13.24 2.57
C ALA A 31 -10.65 12.21 3.70
N LYS A 32 -10.51 10.94 3.30
CA LYS A 32 -10.07 9.91 4.24
C LYS A 32 -8.76 10.41 4.85
N PRO A 33 -8.66 10.57 6.19
CA PRO A 33 -7.43 11.03 6.82
C PRO A 33 -6.29 10.13 6.34
N PRO A 34 -5.14 10.70 5.92
CA PRO A 34 -4.00 9.87 5.60
C PRO A 34 -3.62 9.15 6.89
N GLY A 35 -3.97 7.86 6.96
CA GLY A 35 -3.40 6.98 7.97
C GLY A 35 -1.89 6.98 7.85
N ARG A 36 -1.20 6.37 8.83
CA ARG A 36 0.26 6.23 8.78
C ARG A 36 0.69 5.69 7.41
N PRO A 37 1.64 6.34 6.70
CA PRO A 37 2.08 5.88 5.39
C PRO A 37 2.46 4.40 5.45
N PRO A 38 1.98 3.56 4.52
CA PRO A 38 2.19 2.12 4.61
C PRO A 38 3.59 1.74 4.12
N VAL A 39 4.63 2.12 4.87
CA VAL A 39 6.06 1.96 4.50
C VAL A 39 6.39 0.52 4.07
N LYS A 40 5.85 -0.49 4.78
CA LYS A 40 6.04 -1.89 4.40
C LYS A 40 5.39 -2.25 3.07
N ALA A 41 4.19 -1.76 2.80
CA ALA A 41 3.50 -1.99 1.52
C ALA A 41 4.25 -1.32 0.37
N MET A 42 4.76 -0.10 0.56
CA MET A 42 5.58 0.58 -0.44
C MET A 42 6.85 -0.23 -0.77
N ARG A 43 7.54 -0.77 0.24
CA ARG A 43 8.70 -1.66 0.02
C ARG A 43 8.32 -2.90 -0.78
N VAL A 44 7.22 -3.57 -0.43
CA VAL A 44 6.72 -4.75 -1.18
C VAL A 44 6.41 -4.38 -2.63
N VAL A 45 5.66 -3.31 -2.88
CA VAL A 45 5.32 -2.85 -4.24
C VAL A 45 6.58 -2.55 -5.05
N SER A 46 7.55 -1.84 -4.46
CA SER A 46 8.82 -1.55 -5.13
C SER A 46 9.62 -2.81 -5.48
N PHE A 47 9.57 -3.83 -4.61
CA PHE A 47 10.23 -5.10 -4.82
C PHE A 47 9.56 -5.91 -5.93
N LEU A 48 8.23 -6.00 -5.91
CA LEU A 48 7.43 -6.70 -6.93
C LEU A 48 7.66 -6.12 -8.33
N ARG A 49 7.74 -4.79 -8.47
CA ARG A 49 8.05 -4.14 -9.76
C ARG A 49 9.42 -4.52 -10.31
N ARG A 50 10.42 -4.76 -9.45
CA ARG A 50 11.75 -5.22 -9.88
C ARG A 50 11.75 -6.71 -10.26
N LEU A 51 10.89 -7.48 -9.59
CA LEU A 51 10.80 -8.92 -9.75
C LEU A 51 10.01 -9.36 -10.99
N GLU A 52 9.18 -8.50 -11.57
CA GLU A 52 8.30 -8.83 -12.71
C GLU A 52 9.05 -9.46 -13.90
N ARG A 53 10.35 -9.15 -14.05
CA ARG A 53 11.20 -9.66 -15.14
C ARG A 53 12.06 -10.87 -14.76
N VAL A 54 11.95 -11.36 -13.52
CA VAL A 54 12.78 -12.46 -13.00
C VAL A 54 11.90 -13.68 -12.77
N PRO A 55 12.13 -14.79 -13.49
CA PRO A 55 11.39 -16.02 -13.25
C PRO A 55 11.78 -16.65 -11.89
N PRO A 56 10.88 -17.34 -11.19
CA PRO A 56 11.22 -17.99 -9.92
C PRO A 56 12.31 -19.06 -10.07
N ALA A 57 12.35 -19.75 -11.21
CA ALA A 57 13.36 -20.75 -11.52
C ALA A 57 14.79 -20.21 -11.48
N SER A 58 15.03 -18.95 -11.89
CA SER A 58 16.37 -18.34 -11.80
C SER A 58 16.79 -18.03 -10.36
N LEU A 59 15.86 -18.12 -9.41
CA LEU A 59 16.09 -17.93 -7.98
C LEU A 59 16.01 -19.26 -7.20
N GLY A 60 15.99 -20.40 -7.89
CA GLY A 60 16.00 -21.73 -7.28
C GLY A 60 14.64 -22.24 -6.80
N TYR A 61 13.53 -21.61 -7.22
CA TYR A 61 12.20 -22.15 -6.96
C TYR A 61 11.79 -23.14 -8.05
N GLU A 62 11.16 -24.25 -7.67
CA GLU A 62 10.69 -25.29 -8.61
C GLU A 62 9.56 -24.80 -9.53
N SER A 63 8.83 -23.76 -9.12
CA SER A 63 7.72 -23.26 -9.90
C SER A 63 8.19 -22.41 -11.08
N ALA A 64 7.64 -22.67 -12.26
CA ALA A 64 7.87 -21.84 -13.45
C ALA A 64 7.31 -20.40 -13.28
N VAL A 65 6.39 -20.17 -12.34
CA VAL A 65 5.71 -18.88 -12.19
C VAL A 65 5.56 -18.49 -10.71
N TRP A 66 5.46 -17.18 -10.44
CA TRP A 66 5.32 -16.66 -9.09
C TRP A 66 3.99 -17.08 -8.47
N THR A 67 4.11 -17.75 -7.32
CA THR A 67 2.99 -18.08 -6.43
C THR A 67 3.06 -17.23 -5.17
N THR A 68 1.94 -17.07 -4.47
CA THR A 68 1.91 -16.31 -3.20
C THR A 68 2.89 -16.86 -2.16
N PRO A 69 3.00 -18.18 -1.93
CA PRO A 69 3.99 -18.73 -1.00
C PRO A 69 5.43 -18.44 -1.41
N ALA A 70 5.77 -18.58 -2.70
CA ALA A 70 7.11 -18.30 -3.20
C ALA A 70 7.50 -16.83 -3.01
N LEU A 71 6.57 -15.91 -3.27
CA LEU A 71 6.80 -14.48 -3.03
C LEU A 71 6.98 -14.15 -1.55
N LEU A 72 6.22 -14.78 -0.64
CA LEU A 72 6.40 -14.57 0.79
C LEU A 72 7.77 -15.06 1.26
N ASP A 73 8.21 -16.21 0.78
CA ASP A 73 9.54 -16.74 1.07
C ASP A 73 10.64 -15.81 0.56
N LEU A 74 10.53 -15.35 -0.69
CA LEU A 74 11.50 -14.43 -1.29
C LEU A 74 11.55 -13.08 -0.54
N LEU A 75 10.41 -12.54 -0.16
CA LEU A 75 10.34 -11.30 0.63
C LEU A 75 11.00 -11.47 2.01
N ARG A 76 10.80 -12.62 2.67
CA ARG A 76 11.47 -12.94 3.94
C ARG A 76 12.99 -13.03 3.77
N LYS A 77 13.48 -13.71 2.72
CA LYS A 77 14.92 -13.77 2.37
C LYS A 77 15.53 -12.39 2.15
N ASN A 78 14.73 -11.40 1.74
CA ASN A 78 15.13 -10.00 1.55
C ASN A 78 14.82 -9.10 2.77
N ASN A 79 14.59 -9.66 3.97
CA ASN A 79 14.25 -8.94 5.20
C ASN A 79 12.95 -8.12 5.16
N ILE A 80 12.04 -8.44 4.25
CA ILE A 80 10.71 -7.83 4.15
C ILE A 80 9.68 -8.78 4.75
N ASN A 81 9.46 -8.68 6.07
CA ASN A 81 8.48 -9.50 6.75
C ASN A 81 7.07 -8.88 6.68
N VAL A 82 6.18 -9.52 5.92
CA VAL A 82 4.78 -9.11 5.71
C VAL A 82 3.85 -10.31 5.77
N SER A 83 2.59 -10.07 6.15
CA SER A 83 1.55 -11.09 6.12
C SER A 83 1.12 -11.42 4.69
N ALA A 84 0.56 -12.62 4.49
CA ALA A 84 -0.07 -12.99 3.22
C ALA A 84 -1.19 -12.01 2.81
N SER A 85 -1.94 -11.48 3.78
CA SER A 85 -2.98 -10.47 3.54
C SER A 85 -2.39 -9.13 3.05
N THR A 86 -1.24 -8.71 3.59
CA THR A 86 -0.53 -7.51 3.13
C THR A 86 -0.02 -7.71 1.71
N LEU A 87 0.57 -8.86 1.42
CA LEU A 87 1.03 -9.19 0.08
C LEU A 87 -0.12 -9.21 -0.94
N ARG A 88 -1.25 -9.87 -0.63
CA ARG A 88 -2.44 -9.86 -1.50
C ARG A 88 -2.96 -8.45 -1.76
N ARG A 89 -3.01 -7.60 -0.73
CA ARG A 89 -3.42 -6.20 -0.89
C ARG A 89 -2.45 -5.43 -1.80
N CYS A 90 -1.14 -5.65 -1.66
CA CYS A 90 -0.14 -5.04 -2.53
C CYS A 90 -0.29 -5.52 -3.98
N LEU A 91 -0.53 -6.82 -4.17
CA LEU A 91 -0.77 -7.41 -5.49
C LEU A 91 -2.01 -6.82 -6.17
N GLN A 92 -3.08 -6.54 -5.43
CA GLN A 92 -4.27 -5.86 -5.98
C GLN A 92 -3.99 -4.43 -6.45
N THR A 93 -2.93 -3.80 -5.94
CA THR A 93 -2.54 -2.42 -6.29
C THR A 93 -1.42 -2.36 -7.35
N THR A 94 -1.01 -3.51 -7.89
CA THR A 94 0.07 -3.63 -8.88
C THR A 94 -0.36 -4.54 -10.02
N ASP A 95 0.18 -4.34 -11.22
CA ASP A 95 -0.08 -5.23 -12.37
C ASP A 95 0.67 -6.57 -12.31
N PHE A 96 1.22 -6.92 -11.13
CA PHE A 96 2.01 -8.13 -10.95
C PHE A 96 1.14 -9.38 -11.13
N LYS A 97 1.40 -10.14 -12.18
CA LYS A 97 0.63 -11.35 -12.51
C LYS A 97 1.10 -12.53 -11.66
N LEU A 98 0.20 -13.02 -10.81
CA LEU A 98 0.34 -14.34 -10.20
C LEU A 98 -0.30 -15.39 -11.09
N LEU A 99 0.28 -16.59 -11.10
CA LEU A 99 -0.53 -17.78 -11.30
C LEU A 99 -1.06 -18.22 -9.94
N LEU A 100 -2.39 -18.20 -9.82
CA LEU A 100 -3.08 -18.75 -8.66
C LEU A 100 -2.75 -20.24 -8.60
N HIS A 101 -1.84 -20.61 -7.71
CA HIS A 101 -1.62 -22.01 -7.38
C HIS A 101 -2.86 -22.52 -6.64
N ARG A 102 -3.75 -23.18 -7.38
CA ARG A 102 -4.89 -23.91 -6.83
C ARG A 102 -4.32 -25.13 -6.10
N GLN A 103 -4.04 -25.01 -4.81
CA GLN A 103 -3.92 -26.22 -3.98
C GLN A 103 -5.32 -26.84 -3.90
N ARG A 104 -5.51 -27.96 -4.61
CA ARG A 104 -6.58 -28.91 -4.29
C ARG A 104 -6.27 -29.49 -2.91
N ARG A 105 -7.27 -29.40 -2.02
CA ARG A 105 -7.34 -30.26 -0.82
C ARG A 105 -7.58 -31.70 -1.27
#